data_AF-A0A1G3NZC7-F1
#
_entry.id   AF-A0A1G3NZC7-F1
#
_cell.length_a   1.000
_cell.length_b   1.000
_cell.length_c   1.000
_cell.angle_alpha   90.00
_cell.angle_beta   90.00
_cell.angle_gamma   90.00
#
_symmetry.space_group_name_H-M   'P 1'
#
loop_
_entity.id
_entity.type
_entity.pdbx_description
1 polymer ?
#
loop_
_entity_poly.entity_id
_entity_poly.type
_entity_poly.pdbx_seq_one_letter_code
_entity_poly.pdbx_strand_id
1 'polypeptide(L)'
;MSPLIRNGDIVIGAETPVKALRRGNIVICRQADKFIIHRLIRINSDAVFTLGDAFGQTPEKIRITDILGKVITVLRHNNHYKLTRFNELMSWSMVRTKNVIKKLLRYNRNEETKITL
;
A
#
# COMPACT_ATOMS: atom_id res chain seq x y z
N MET A 1 6.30 0.15 -0.40
CA MET A 1 5.18 -0.59 0.25
C MET A 1 5.69 -1.90 0.84
N SER A 2 6.51 -1.82 1.89
CA SER A 2 7.17 -2.99 2.50
C SER A 2 6.16 -3.78 3.36
N PRO A 3 6.16 -5.13 3.36
CA PRO A 3 7.23 -6.03 2.88
C PRO A 3 7.12 -6.49 1.42
N LEU A 4 5.98 -6.23 0.77
CA LEU A 4 5.68 -6.77 -0.56
C LEU A 4 6.56 -6.14 -1.64
N ILE A 5 6.64 -4.80 -1.65
CA ILE A 5 7.50 -4.01 -2.54
C ILE A 5 8.55 -3.28 -1.69
N ARG A 6 9.82 -3.53 -2.01
CA ARG A 6 11.01 -3.01 -1.32
C ARG A 6 11.70 -1.94 -2.18
N ASN A 7 12.56 -1.16 -1.54
CA ASN A 7 13.41 -0.20 -2.26
C ASN A 7 14.35 -0.97 -3.20
N GLY A 8 14.48 -0.50 -4.44
CA GLY A 8 15.26 -1.16 -5.49
C GLY A 8 14.49 -2.20 -6.31
N ASP A 9 13.25 -2.55 -5.93
CA ASP A 9 12.41 -3.39 -6.77
C ASP A 9 11.95 -2.63 -8.03
N ILE A 10 11.90 -3.31 -9.17
CA ILE A 10 11.25 -2.79 -10.39
C ILE A 10 9.80 -3.26 -10.38
N VAL A 11 8.88 -2.36 -10.71
CA VAL A 11 7.44 -2.65 -10.74
C VAL A 11 6.93 -2.62 -12.16
N ILE A 12 6.23 -3.68 -12.54
CA ILE A 12 5.54 -3.78 -13.82
C ILE A 12 4.05 -3.51 -13.59
N GLY A 13 3.57 -2.44 -14.20
CA GLY A 13 2.17 -2.09 -14.27
C GLY A 13 1.50 -2.63 -15.52
N ALA A 14 0.19 -2.86 -15.44
CA ALA A 14 -0.68 -2.99 -16.60
C ALA A 14 -1.73 -1.88 -16.54
N GLU A 15 -1.95 -1.21 -17.67
CA GLU A 15 -3.09 -0.31 -17.82
C GLU A 15 -4.36 -1.09 -17.48
N THR A 16 -5.09 -0.58 -16.48
CA THR A 16 -6.26 -1.25 -15.95
C THR A 16 -7.36 -0.22 -15.78
N PRO A 17 -8.49 -0.34 -16.48
CA PRO A 17 -9.61 0.58 -16.31
C PRO A 17 -10.05 0.64 -14.85
N VAL A 18 -10.37 1.84 -14.34
CA VAL A 18 -10.76 2.03 -12.93
C VAL A 18 -11.93 1.13 -12.52
N LYS A 19 -12.87 0.85 -13.44
CA LYS A 19 -13.99 -0.09 -13.22
C LYS A 19 -13.56 -1.54 -12.92
N ALA A 20 -12.35 -1.94 -13.33
CA ALA A 20 -11.80 -3.27 -13.06
C ALA A 20 -10.95 -3.31 -11.79
N LEU A 21 -10.59 -2.14 -11.23
CA LEU A 21 -9.86 -2.05 -9.98
C LEU A 21 -10.73 -2.41 -8.79
N ARG A 22 -10.11 -3.01 -7.78
CA ARG A 22 -10.77 -3.46 -6.55
C ARG A 22 -9.99 -3.01 -5.34
N ARG A 23 -10.70 -2.72 -4.25
CA ARG A 23 -10.10 -2.45 -2.93
C ARG A 23 -8.99 -3.45 -2.60
N GLY A 24 -7.85 -2.96 -2.14
CA GLY A 24 -6.66 -3.74 -1.81
C GLY A 24 -5.70 -3.95 -2.99
N ASN A 25 -6.10 -3.64 -4.23
CA ASN A 25 -5.15 -3.64 -5.34
C ASN A 25 -4.05 -2.61 -5.12
N ILE A 26 -2.89 -2.91 -5.66
CA ILE A 26 -1.76 -1.97 -5.68
C ILE A 26 -1.79 -1.25 -7.02
N VAL A 27 -1.89 0.06 -6.97
CA VAL A 27 -2.10 0.92 -8.14
C VAL A 27 -0.90 1.82 -8.34
N ILE A 28 -0.62 2.13 -9.60
CA ILE A 28 0.34 3.15 -9.99
C ILE A 28 -0.45 4.43 -10.26
N CYS A 29 -0.10 5.48 -9.54
CA CYS A 29 -0.74 6.78 -9.67
C CYS A 29 0.30 7.82 -10.09
N ARG A 30 -0.14 8.83 -10.81
CA ARG A 30 0.60 10.08 -10.98
C ARG A 30 0.18 11.06 -9.89
N GLN A 31 1.14 11.67 -9.22
CA GLN A 31 0.89 12.75 -8.27
C GLN A 31 1.92 13.85 -8.53
N ALA A 32 1.44 15.01 -8.97
CA ALA A 32 2.28 16.04 -9.57
C ALA A 32 3.18 15.44 -10.69
N ASP A 33 4.50 15.52 -10.52
CA ASP A 33 5.49 15.03 -11.48
C ASP A 33 6.16 13.72 -11.06
N LYS A 34 5.55 12.98 -10.12
CA LYS A 34 6.07 11.70 -9.63
C LYS A 34 5.07 10.58 -9.83
N PHE A 35 5.61 9.38 -10.03
CA PHE A 35 4.84 8.15 -9.93
C PHE A 35 4.90 7.63 -8.50
N ILE A 36 3.73 7.34 -7.95
CA ILE A 36 3.60 6.75 -6.63
C ILE A 36 2.87 5.42 -6.74
N ILE A 37 3.22 4.50 -5.84
CA ILE A 37 2.60 3.18 -5.76
C ILE A 37 1.92 3.11 -4.41
N HIS A 38 0.60 3.03 -4.43
CA HIS A 38 -0.23 2.97 -3.23
C HIS A 38 -1.24 1.83 -3.31
N ARG A 39 -1.80 1.50 -2.15
CA ARG A 39 -2.89 0.55 -2.04
C ARG A 39 -4.22 1.25 -2.21
N LEU A 40 -5.06 0.72 -3.08
CA LEU A 40 -6.42 1.16 -3.26
C LEU A 40 -7.28 0.86 -2.02
N ILE A 41 -7.84 1.88 -1.38
CA ILE A 41 -8.70 1.71 -0.20
C ILE A 41 -10.17 1.81 -0.55
N ARG A 42 -10.53 2.74 -1.43
CA ARG A 42 -11.91 3.01 -1.83
C ARG A 42 -11.95 3.64 -3.22
N ILE A 43 -13.01 3.35 -3.97
CA ILE A 43 -13.35 4.04 -5.22
C ILE A 43 -14.69 4.74 -5.00
N ASN A 44 -14.78 6.01 -5.37
CA ASN A 44 -16.02 6.77 -5.50
C ASN A 44 -16.24 7.15 -6.98
N SER A 45 -17.34 7.82 -7.27
CA SER A 45 -17.68 8.26 -8.65
C SER A 45 -16.65 9.22 -9.25
N ASP A 46 -16.05 10.09 -8.44
CA ASP A 46 -15.15 11.16 -8.88
C ASP A 46 -13.67 10.88 -8.60
N ALA A 47 -13.38 9.99 -7.65
CA ALA A 47 -12.03 9.84 -7.11
C ALA A 47 -11.74 8.46 -6.53
N VAL A 48 -10.44 8.21 -6.43
CA VAL A 48 -9.85 7.01 -5.87
C VAL A 48 -9.10 7.39 -4.61
N PHE A 49 -9.38 6.69 -3.50
CA PHE A 49 -8.66 6.88 -2.25
C PHE A 49 -7.59 5.81 -2.12
N THR A 50 -6.35 6.25 -1.99
CA THR A 50 -5.18 5.37 -1.89
C THR A 50 -4.44 5.59 -0.58
N LEU A 51 -3.66 4.61 -0.15
CA LEU A 51 -2.87 4.70 1.08
C LEU A 51 -1.54 3.99 0.86
N GLY A 52 -0.44 4.60 1.27
CA GLY A 52 0.84 3.89 1.36
C GLY A 52 0.82 2.88 2.51
N ASP A 53 1.65 1.84 2.42
CA ASP A 53 1.70 0.79 3.45
C ASP A 53 2.51 1.20 4.71
N ALA A 54 2.97 2.45 4.82
CA ALA A 54 3.68 2.94 5.99
C ALA A 54 2.73 3.26 7.15
N PHE A 55 3.22 3.12 8.38
CA PHE A 55 2.43 3.38 9.58
C PHE A 55 2.06 4.87 9.70
N GLY A 56 0.80 5.14 10.07
CA GLY A 56 0.33 6.50 10.39
C GLY A 56 -0.03 7.37 9.18
N GLN A 57 -0.06 6.81 7.97
CA GLN A 57 -0.50 7.56 6.80
C GLN A 57 -2.02 7.76 6.78
N THR A 58 -2.44 8.87 6.20
CA THR A 58 -3.84 9.18 5.91
C THR A 58 -4.17 8.82 4.45
N PRO A 59 -5.41 8.39 4.15
CA PRO A 59 -5.78 8.13 2.76
C PRO A 59 -5.69 9.39 1.90
N GLU A 60 -5.03 9.29 0.76
CA GLU A 60 -4.89 10.35 -0.22
C GLU A 60 -5.96 10.22 -1.30
N LYS A 61 -6.59 11.34 -1.65
CA LYS A 61 -7.55 11.44 -2.76
C LYS A 61 -6.79 11.64 -4.07
N ILE A 62 -6.94 10.70 -4.99
CA ILE A 62 -6.34 10.71 -6.33
C ILE A 62 -7.47 10.79 -7.37
N ARG A 63 -7.32 11.63 -8.40
CA ARG A 63 -8.29 11.70 -9.49
C ARG A 63 -8.23 10.42 -10.32
N ILE A 64 -9.37 9.99 -10.85
CA ILE A 64 -9.45 8.78 -11.70
C ILE A 64 -8.49 8.86 -12.89
N THR A 65 -8.34 10.03 -13.50
CA THR A 65 -7.42 10.29 -14.62
C THR A 65 -5.95 10.14 -14.25
N ASP A 66 -5.62 10.26 -12.97
CA ASP A 66 -4.26 10.14 -12.47
C ASP A 66 -3.91 8.68 -12.08
N ILE A 67 -4.85 7.74 -12.24
CA ILE A 67 -4.60 6.30 -12.09
C ILE A 67 -4.11 5.72 -13.42
N LEU A 68 -2.86 5.27 -13.44
CA LEU A 68 -2.25 4.72 -14.64
C LEU A 68 -2.56 3.22 -14.81
N GLY A 69 -2.80 2.52 -13.71
CA GLY A 69 -3.19 1.11 -13.77
C GLY A 69 -2.82 0.35 -12.50
N LYS A 70 -2.73 -0.97 -12.66
CA LYS A 70 -2.48 -1.91 -11.57
C LYS A 70 -1.06 -2.47 -11.66
N VAL A 71 -0.41 -2.61 -10.52
CA VAL A 71 0.85 -3.34 -10.36
C VAL A 71 0.57 -4.84 -10.48
N ILE A 72 1.15 -5.50 -11.47
CA ILE A 72 0.90 -6.93 -11.77
C ILE A 72 2.10 -7.81 -11.44
N THR A 73 3.32 -7.26 -11.43
CA THR A 73 4.55 -8.02 -11.14
C THR A 73 5.58 -7.11 -10.50
N VAL A 74 6.35 -7.67 -9.58
CA VAL A 74 7.50 -7.04 -8.95
C VAL A 74 8.74 -7.83 -9.34
N LEU A 75 9.78 -7.16 -9.81
CA LEU A 75 11.08 -7.76 -10.08
C LEU A 75 12.04 -7.43 -8.94
N ARG A 76 12.70 -8.45 -8.40
CA ARG A 76 13.73 -8.29 -7.35
C ARG A 76 14.84 -9.30 -7.58
N HIS A 77 16.07 -8.81 -7.76
CA HIS A 77 17.26 -9.63 -8.02
C HIS A 77 17.00 -10.69 -9.12
N ASN A 78 16.48 -10.26 -10.28
CA ASN A 78 16.08 -11.10 -11.42
C ASN A 78 14.92 -12.09 -11.19
N ASN A 79 14.29 -12.09 -10.01
CA ASN A 79 13.11 -12.92 -9.75
C ASN A 79 11.82 -12.16 -10.06
N HIS A 80 10.86 -12.85 -10.68
CA HIS A 80 9.55 -12.31 -11.03
C HIS A 80 8.49 -12.73 -10.01
N TYR A 81 7.97 -11.77 -9.25
CA TYR A 81 6.91 -12.00 -8.28
C TYR A 81 5.58 -11.50 -8.84
N LYS A 82 4.78 -12.42 -9.37
CA LYS A 82 3.43 -12.09 -9.86
C LYS A 82 2.53 -11.70 -8.69
N LEU A 83 1.84 -10.57 -8.81
CA LEU A 83 0.88 -10.12 -7.83
C LEU A 83 -0.49 -10.70 -8.12
N THR A 84 -0.77 -11.81 -7.43
CA THR A 84 -2.11 -12.39 -7.37
C THR A 84 -2.96 -11.65 -6.34
N ARG A 85 -4.28 -11.83 -6.44
CA ARG A 85 -5.22 -11.26 -5.49
C ARG A 85 -4.94 -11.70 -4.05
N PHE A 86 -4.56 -12.96 -3.87
CA PHE A 86 -4.21 -13.52 -2.57
C PHE A 86 -2.99 -12.79 -1.97
N ASN A 87 -1.94 -12.60 -2.76
CA ASN A 87 -0.71 -11.92 -2.31
C ASN A 87 -0.99 -10.46 -1.90
N GLU A 88 -1.84 -9.76 -2.66
CA GLU A 88 -2.26 -8.39 -2.34
C GLU A 88 -3.00 -8.32 -0.99
N LEU A 89 -3.92 -9.26 -0.74
CA LEU A 89 -4.71 -9.32 0.49
C LEU A 89 -3.87 -9.74 1.70
N MET A 90 -3.00 -10.74 1.53
CA MET A 90 -2.10 -11.21 2.61
C MET A 90 -1.13 -10.11 3.03
N SER A 91 -0.57 -9.39 2.06
CA SER A 91 0.24 -8.20 2.36
C SER A 91 -0.53 -7.16 3.16
N TRP A 92 -1.81 -6.95 2.84
CA TRP A 92 -2.62 -5.96 3.55
C TRP A 92 -2.94 -6.39 4.99
N SER A 93 -3.22 -7.69 5.19
CA SER A 93 -3.40 -8.27 6.53
C SER A 93 -2.14 -8.08 7.38
N MET A 94 -0.96 -8.41 6.83
CA MET A 94 0.32 -8.23 7.54
C MET A 94 0.59 -6.78 7.94
N VAL A 95 0.29 -5.81 7.08
CA VAL A 95 0.46 -4.38 7.41
C VAL A 95 -0.45 -3.97 8.57
N ARG A 96 -1.72 -4.41 8.56
CA ARG A 96 -2.65 -4.16 9.66
C ARG A 96 -2.18 -4.78 10.98
N THR A 97 -1.74 -6.03 10.96
CA THR A 97 -1.26 -6.71 12.16
C THR A 97 0.02 -6.05 12.71
N LYS A 98 0.95 -5.64 11.85
CA LYS A 98 2.14 -4.87 12.28
C LYS A 98 1.76 -3.57 12.97
N ASN A 99 0.73 -2.89 12.50
CA ASN A 99 0.26 -1.64 13.09
C ASN A 99 -0.36 -1.88 14.49
N VAL A 100 -1.10 -2.98 14.68
CA VAL A 100 -1.62 -3.39 15.98
C VAL A 100 -0.48 -3.74 16.94
N ILE A 101 0.48 -4.57 16.51
CA ILE A 101 1.63 -4.96 17.34
C ILE A 101 2.48 -3.73 17.72
N LYS A 102 2.77 -2.82 16.78
CA LYS A 102 3.50 -1.57 17.10
C LYS A 102 2.75 -0.70 18.10
N LYS A 103 1.41 -0.65 18.03
CA LYS A 103 0.59 0.09 18.99
C LYS A 103 0.66 -0.56 20.38
N LEU A 104 0.59 -1.89 20.46
CA LEU A 104 0.74 -2.64 21.71
C LEU A 104 2.14 -2.47 22.33
N LEU A 105 3.21 -2.56 21.53
CA LEU A 105 4.58 -2.36 22.01
C LEU A 105 4.82 -0.92 22.49
N ARG A 106 4.26 0.10 21.82
CA ARG A 106 4.30 1.49 22.29
C ARG A 106 3.51 1.68 23.59
N TYR A 107 2.40 0.98 23.75
CA TYR A 107 1.60 1.02 24.97
C TYR A 107 2.38 0.48 26.17
N ASN A 108 2.97 -0.71 26.04
CA ASN A 108 3.75 -1.33 27.12
C ASN A 108 4.99 -0.50 27.49
N ARG A 109 5.67 0.11 26.51
CA ARG A 109 6.84 0.96 26.78
C ARG A 109 6.50 2.23 27.58
N ASN A 110 5.29 2.77 27.40
CA ASN A 110 4.83 3.95 28.14
C ASN A 110 4.36 3.61 29.57
N GLU A 111 3.96 2.37 29.83
CA GLU A 111 3.64 1.87 31.18
C GLU A 111 4.91 1.70 32.02
N GLU A 112 5.98 1.15 31.44
CA GLU A 112 7.28 1.01 32.12
C GLU A 112 7.89 2.35 32.54
N THR A 113 7.60 3.45 31.82
CA THR A 113 8.10 4.79 32.18
C THR A 113 7.31 5.44 33.32
N LYS A 114 6.12 4.93 33.67
CA LYS A 114 5.28 5.48 34.76
C LYS A 114 5.54 4.82 36.11
N ILE A 115 6.23 3.68 36.15
CA ILE A 115 6.49 2.92 37.39
C ILE A 115 7.84 3.33 38.02
N THR A 116 8.58 4.23 37.38
CA THR A 116 9.90 4.72 37.85
C THR A 116 9.92 6.21 38.23
N LEU A 117 8.82 6.72 38.80
CA LEU A 117 8.74 8.06 39.39
C LEU A 117 8.22 7.99 40.83
#